data_AF-A0A535PZZ5-F1
#
_entry.id   AF-A0A535PZZ5-F1
#
_cell.length_a   1.000
_cell.length_b   1.000
_cell.length_c   1.000
_cell.angle_alpha   90.00
_cell.angle_beta   90.00
_cell.angle_gamma   90.00
#
_symmetry.space_group_name_H-M   'P 1'
#
loop_
_entity.id
_entity.type
_entity.pdbx_description
1 polymer ?
#
loop_
_entity_poly.entity_id
_entity_poly.type
_entity_poly.pdbx_seq_one_letter_code
_entity_poly.pdbx_strand_id
1 'polypeptide(L)'
;MPAGTYSPDPSSNLAGATMLAWDAGVGKWVPTEPQFISPDGMSYVAENVPGIEIVDARTGDIVQRTPTGELFFRAVGYTRSAVYLVSSGQSSQPGLWKVDNASGKLTQLSSAKGDWEVVDDAAAWGTSTTPDNIVTVKRLDLSTGVVTDVYRPADLSPGVLVVGFAGAGVLVISSHNGGGGNELSSVVVVHPDGSVAPVDVPAALQHAAPPTSWLQDGPAVLFNTSYPLDWPQPPAGLHGWGLAAFDPGHGLQLLMKNTPADMVLLGRCISP
;
A
#
# COMPACT_ATOMS: atom_id res chain seq x y z
N MET A 1 -21.60 -15.82 3.81
CA MET A 1 -21.69 -14.36 3.96
C MET A 1 -23.10 -14.03 4.43
N PRO A 2 -23.32 -13.27 5.52
CA PRO A 2 -24.67 -12.87 5.91
C PRO A 2 -25.27 -11.97 4.83
N ALA A 3 -26.53 -12.23 4.47
CA ALA A 3 -27.22 -11.75 3.27
C ALA A 3 -27.67 -10.27 3.33
N GLY A 4 -26.76 -9.32 3.56
CA GLY A 4 -27.06 -7.89 3.49
C GLY A 4 -26.88 -7.32 2.08
N THR A 5 -27.80 -6.47 1.63
CA THR A 5 -27.59 -5.57 0.48
C THR A 5 -26.62 -4.45 0.89
N TYR A 6 -25.48 -4.36 0.21
CA TYR A 6 -24.54 -3.25 0.35
C TYR A 6 -25.09 -2.03 -0.38
N SER A 7 -25.15 -0.88 0.29
CA SER A 7 -25.43 0.40 -0.34
C SER A 7 -24.21 1.30 -0.15
N PRO A 8 -23.68 1.95 -1.20
CA PRO A 8 -22.66 2.97 -1.05
C PRO A 8 -23.13 4.06 -0.09
N ASP A 9 -22.23 4.58 0.73
CA ASP A 9 -22.50 5.74 1.56
C ASP A 9 -22.73 6.96 0.65
N PRO A 10 -23.81 7.74 0.81
CA PRO A 10 -24.08 8.93 -0.01
C PRO A 10 -22.94 9.96 -0.02
N SER A 11 -22.10 9.97 1.02
CA SER A 11 -20.90 10.82 1.09
C SER A 11 -19.75 10.38 0.20
N SER A 12 -19.83 9.21 -0.44
CA SER A 12 -18.80 8.67 -1.33
C SER A 12 -18.73 9.34 -2.72
N ASN A 13 -19.28 10.54 -2.87
CA ASN A 13 -19.29 11.33 -4.10
C ASN A 13 -18.57 12.68 -3.92
N LEU A 14 -17.45 12.69 -3.18
CA LEU A 14 -16.65 13.90 -3.02
C LEU A 14 -15.98 14.23 -4.36
N ALA A 15 -16.44 15.30 -5.00
CA ALA A 15 -15.95 15.73 -6.32
C ALA A 15 -14.44 16.05 -6.28
N GLY A 16 -13.68 15.49 -7.24
CA GLY A 16 -12.25 15.77 -7.44
C GLY A 16 -11.28 14.78 -6.80
N ALA A 17 -11.76 13.82 -6.01
CA ALA A 17 -10.94 12.75 -5.44
C ALA A 17 -10.77 11.58 -6.42
N THR A 18 -9.55 11.08 -6.57
CA THR A 18 -9.25 9.87 -7.34
C THR A 18 -9.57 8.60 -6.56
N MET A 19 -9.40 8.66 -5.23
CA MET A 19 -9.79 7.61 -4.30
C MET A 19 -10.57 8.20 -3.12
N LEU A 20 -11.31 7.34 -2.44
CA LEU A 20 -11.89 7.63 -1.14
C LEU A 20 -11.32 6.64 -0.13
N ALA A 21 -11.41 6.97 1.15
CA ALA A 21 -11.07 6.03 2.21
C ALA A 21 -12.03 6.24 3.38
N TRP A 22 -12.44 5.16 4.03
CA TRP A 22 -13.18 5.27 5.28
C TRP A 22 -12.20 5.59 6.40
N ASP A 23 -12.42 6.72 7.06
CA ASP A 23 -11.69 7.10 8.25
C ASP A 23 -12.52 6.74 9.49
N ALA A 24 -12.05 5.76 10.25
CA ALA A 24 -12.71 5.32 11.48
C ALA A 24 -12.65 6.35 12.62
N GLY A 25 -11.68 7.28 12.60
CA GLY A 25 -11.49 8.30 13.64
C GLY A 25 -12.54 9.41 13.56
N VAL A 26 -13.01 9.72 12.35
CA VAL A 26 -14.12 10.65 12.11
C VAL A 26 -15.43 9.98 11.71
N GLY A 27 -15.41 8.68 11.43
CA GLY A 27 -16.59 7.89 11.09
C GLY A 27 -17.25 8.33 9.79
N LYS A 28 -16.46 8.67 8.77
CA LYS A 28 -16.95 9.07 7.44
C LYS A 28 -15.92 8.76 6.35
N TRP A 29 -16.36 8.84 5.10
CA TRP A 29 -15.47 8.81 3.94
C TRP A 29 -14.71 10.13 3.79
N VAL A 30 -13.41 10.03 3.52
CA VAL A 30 -12.51 11.15 3.21
C VAL A 30 -11.93 10.99 1.80
N PRO A 31 -11.63 12.10 1.09
CA PRO A 31 -11.16 12.08 -0.30
C PRO A 31 -9.65 11.86 -0.40
N THR A 32 -9.20 10.67 -0.02
CA THR A 32 -7.78 10.30 -0.05
C THR A 32 -7.58 8.77 -0.10
N GLU A 33 -6.33 8.33 -0.21
CA GLU A 33 -5.94 6.92 -0.04
C GLU A 33 -5.82 6.55 1.47
N PRO A 34 -6.10 5.30 1.87
CA PRO A 34 -5.98 4.84 3.26
C PRO A 34 -4.67 5.20 3.96
N GLN A 35 -3.53 5.01 3.28
CA GLN A 35 -2.19 5.28 3.81
C GLN A 35 -1.87 6.77 3.97
N PHE A 36 -2.76 7.66 3.50
CA PHE A 36 -2.65 9.11 3.59
C PHE A 36 -3.46 9.68 4.74
N ILE A 37 -4.10 8.83 5.56
CA ILE A 37 -4.83 9.22 6.78
C ILE A 37 -3.88 9.13 7.98
N SER A 38 -3.91 10.13 8.85
CA SER A 38 -3.10 10.12 10.07
C SER A 38 -3.47 8.93 10.96
N PRO A 39 -2.55 8.40 11.78
CA PRO A 39 -2.85 7.24 12.63
C PRO A 39 -4.01 7.43 13.62
N ASP A 40 -4.38 8.67 13.94
CA ASP A 40 -5.52 9.02 14.80
C ASP A 40 -6.81 9.37 14.01
N GLY A 41 -6.76 9.37 12.66
CA GLY A 41 -7.88 9.72 11.80
C GLY A 41 -8.30 11.18 11.89
N MET A 42 -7.46 12.05 12.44
CA MET A 42 -7.79 13.46 12.64
C MET A 42 -7.44 14.32 11.44
N SER A 43 -6.54 13.86 10.59
CA SER A 43 -6.14 14.58 9.39
C SER A 43 -5.74 13.62 8.27
N TYR A 44 -5.69 14.13 7.05
CA TYR A 44 -5.23 13.36 5.90
C TYR A 44 -4.47 14.24 4.91
N VAL A 45 -3.70 13.62 4.01
CA VAL A 45 -3.02 14.31 2.91
C VAL A 45 -3.98 14.43 1.74
N ALA A 46 -4.20 15.65 1.25
CA ALA A 46 -5.04 15.87 0.07
C ALA A 46 -4.37 15.33 -1.20
N GLU A 47 -5.16 14.69 -2.05
CA GLU A 47 -4.73 14.25 -3.37
C GLU A 47 -4.90 15.36 -4.43
N ASN A 48 -4.13 15.26 -5.53
CA ASN A 48 -4.27 16.10 -6.73
C ASN A 48 -4.16 17.62 -6.49
N VAL A 49 -3.43 18.04 -5.47
CA VAL A 49 -3.15 19.45 -5.15
C VAL A 49 -1.72 19.85 -5.51
N PRO A 50 -1.45 21.14 -5.82
CA PRO A 50 -0.09 21.62 -6.04
C PRO A 50 0.67 21.70 -4.71
N GLY A 51 1.44 20.64 -4.41
CA GLY A 51 2.25 20.53 -3.20
C GLY A 51 1.73 19.47 -2.23
N ILE A 52 2.01 19.63 -0.93
CA ILE A 52 1.48 18.77 0.12
C ILE A 52 0.56 19.59 1.01
N GLU A 53 -0.72 19.25 1.02
CA GLU A 53 -1.71 19.84 1.92
C GLU A 53 -2.18 18.79 2.93
N ILE A 54 -2.16 19.14 4.21
CA ILE A 54 -2.77 18.34 5.28
C ILE A 54 -4.10 18.98 5.62
N VAL A 55 -5.15 18.16 5.64
CA VAL A 55 -6.55 18.58 5.81
C VAL A 55 -7.09 18.02 7.11
N ASP A 56 -7.82 18.83 7.87
CA ASP A 56 -8.59 18.37 9.02
C ASP A 56 -9.70 17.43 8.53
N ALA A 57 -9.68 16.20 9.02
CA ALA A 57 -10.60 15.17 8.54
C ALA A 57 -12.05 15.52 8.87
N ARG A 58 -12.34 16.25 9.96
CA ARG A 58 -13.71 16.62 10.37
C ARG A 58 -14.27 17.76 9.53
N THR A 59 -13.53 18.85 9.40
CA THR A 59 -14.02 20.08 8.77
C THR A 59 -13.74 20.15 7.27
N GLY A 60 -12.69 19.47 6.80
CA GLY A 60 -12.18 19.62 5.43
C GLY A 60 -11.30 20.85 5.24
N ASP A 61 -10.96 21.58 6.31
CA ASP A 61 -10.09 22.75 6.24
C ASP A 61 -8.63 22.33 6.10
N ILE A 62 -7.88 23.07 5.29
CA ILE A 62 -6.43 22.87 5.14
C ILE A 62 -5.74 23.43 6.38
N VAL A 63 -5.12 22.54 7.17
CA VAL A 63 -4.41 22.89 8.42
C VAL A 63 -2.91 23.10 8.20
N GLN A 64 -2.35 22.57 7.10
CA GLN A 64 -0.95 22.78 6.75
C GLN A 64 -0.77 22.76 5.23
N ARG A 65 0.11 23.65 4.74
CA ARG A 65 0.57 23.66 3.33
C ARG A 65 2.09 23.63 3.29
N THR A 66 2.63 22.70 2.52
CA THR A 66 4.07 22.57 2.31
C THR A 66 4.38 22.75 0.83
N PRO A 67 5.14 23.78 0.44
CA PRO A 67 5.53 23.98 -0.95
C PRO A 67 6.56 22.92 -1.37
N THR A 68 6.36 22.33 -2.54
CA THR A 68 7.25 21.30 -3.11
C THR A 68 8.09 21.80 -4.29
N GLY A 69 7.89 23.06 -4.69
CA GLY A 69 8.48 23.62 -5.90
C GLY A 69 7.96 22.91 -7.14
N GLU A 70 8.86 22.48 -8.03
CA GLU A 70 8.52 21.76 -9.26
C GLU A 70 8.39 20.24 -9.07
N LEU A 71 8.69 19.73 -7.87
CA LEU A 71 8.60 18.30 -7.59
C LEU A 71 7.15 17.90 -7.29
N PHE A 72 6.73 16.83 -7.95
CA PHE A 72 5.53 16.09 -7.60
C PHE A 72 5.90 14.98 -6.63
N PHE A 73 5.03 14.77 -5.66
CA PHE A 73 5.21 13.75 -4.63
C PHE A 73 3.96 12.90 -4.53
N ARG A 74 4.16 11.61 -4.27
CA ARG A 74 3.13 10.70 -3.78
C ARG A 74 3.47 10.37 -2.33
N ALA A 75 2.47 10.38 -1.46
CA ALA A 75 2.67 9.87 -0.11
C ALA A 75 2.80 8.34 -0.11
N VAL A 76 3.61 7.82 0.81
CA VAL A 76 3.83 6.37 1.01
C VAL A 76 3.58 5.95 2.46
N GLY A 77 3.26 6.91 3.32
CA GLY A 77 2.75 6.63 4.65
C GLY A 77 2.59 7.90 5.48
N TYR A 78 1.55 7.91 6.32
CA TYR A 78 1.34 8.91 7.34
C TYR A 78 1.56 8.31 8.73
N THR A 79 2.54 8.86 9.43
CA THR A 79 2.90 8.48 10.80
C THR A 79 2.56 9.58 11.78
N ARG A 80 2.80 9.33 13.07
CA ARG A 80 2.60 10.37 14.10
C ARG A 80 3.59 11.52 13.92
N SER A 81 4.80 11.25 13.45
CA SER A 81 5.86 12.27 13.33
C SER A 81 5.84 13.02 12.00
N ALA A 82 5.48 12.35 10.90
CA ALA A 82 5.58 12.91 9.57
C ALA A 82 4.68 12.23 8.54
N VAL A 83 4.48 12.95 7.42
CA VAL A 83 4.06 12.36 6.14
C VAL A 83 5.31 12.02 5.34
N TYR A 84 5.42 10.78 4.89
CA TYR A 84 6.53 10.30 4.08
C TYR A 84 6.14 10.22 2.61
N LEU A 85 7.08 10.60 1.75
CA LEU A 85 6.82 10.89 0.35
C LEU A 85 7.90 10.30 -0.55
N VAL A 86 7.50 9.88 -1.74
CA VAL A 86 8.39 9.59 -2.87
C VAL A 86 8.12 10.58 -3.98
N SER A 87 9.17 11.02 -4.69
CA SER A 87 8.98 11.89 -5.84
C SER A 87 8.38 11.10 -7.01
N SER A 88 7.43 11.70 -7.72
CA SER A 88 6.70 11.09 -8.83
C SER A 88 6.71 11.99 -10.08
N GLY A 89 6.22 11.46 -11.20
CA GLY A 89 6.12 12.20 -12.47
C GLY A 89 7.39 12.14 -13.35
N GLN A 90 7.40 12.91 -14.43
CA GLN A 90 8.46 12.84 -15.46
C GLN A 90 9.85 13.29 -14.98
N SER A 91 9.92 14.08 -13.92
CA SER A 91 11.17 14.56 -13.32
C SER A 91 11.35 14.03 -11.90
N SER A 92 10.87 12.81 -11.64
CA SER A 92 10.97 12.14 -10.35
C SER A 92 12.43 12.05 -9.88
N GLN A 93 12.68 12.38 -8.62
CA GLN A 93 13.98 12.18 -7.99
C GLN A 93 14.00 10.89 -7.14
N PRO A 94 15.11 10.15 -7.11
CA PRO A 94 15.21 8.96 -6.26
C PRO A 94 15.31 9.34 -4.79
N GLY A 95 14.69 8.56 -3.92
CA GLY A 95 14.83 8.73 -2.49
C GLY A 95 13.53 8.67 -1.70
N LEU A 96 13.64 9.04 -0.44
CA LEU A 96 12.52 9.20 0.48
C LEU A 96 12.58 10.61 1.08
N TRP A 97 11.44 11.26 1.13
CA TRP A 97 11.25 12.57 1.75
C TRP A 97 10.27 12.46 2.89
N LYS A 98 10.32 13.44 3.79
CA LYS A 98 9.29 13.63 4.80
C LYS A 98 8.87 15.08 4.91
N VAL A 99 7.60 15.30 5.19
CA VAL A 99 7.06 16.54 5.75
C VAL A 99 6.82 16.30 7.22
N ASP A 100 7.58 17.01 8.06
CA ASP A 100 7.42 16.96 9.50
C ASP A 100 6.07 17.55 9.92
N ASN A 101 5.28 16.81 10.71
CA ASN A 101 3.91 17.21 11.08
C ASN A 101 3.86 18.45 11.96
N ALA A 102 4.93 18.75 12.71
CA ALA A 102 4.95 19.88 13.64
C ALA A 102 5.39 21.19 12.96
N SER A 103 6.33 21.10 12.02
CA SER A 103 6.95 22.26 11.37
C SER A 103 6.53 22.48 9.92
N GLY A 104 5.91 21.48 9.29
CA GLY A 104 5.63 21.47 7.86
C GLY A 104 6.88 21.50 6.98
N LYS A 105 8.05 21.20 7.54
CA LYS A 105 9.30 21.24 6.79
C LYS A 105 9.46 19.98 5.94
N LEU A 106 9.57 20.18 4.63
CA LEU A 106 9.99 19.14 3.68
C LEU A 106 11.50 18.88 3.79
N THR A 107 11.90 17.62 3.96
CA THR A 107 13.30 17.19 4.05
C THR A 107 13.51 15.87 3.30
N GLN A 108 14.56 15.77 2.50
CA GLN A 108 15.00 14.50 1.92
C GLN A 108 15.75 13.68 2.97
N LEU A 109 15.30 12.46 3.24
CA LEU A 109 15.90 11.54 4.21
C LEU A 109 16.95 10.64 3.57
N SER A 110 16.73 10.26 2.32
CA SER A 110 17.62 9.39 1.55
C SER A 110 17.57 9.78 0.09
N SER A 111 18.71 9.65 -0.60
CA SER A 111 18.83 9.75 -2.06
C SER A 111 19.02 8.38 -2.72
N ALA A 112 18.85 7.29 -1.97
CA ALA A 112 18.99 5.95 -2.49
C ALA A 112 17.89 5.65 -3.52
N LYS A 113 18.27 4.93 -4.59
CA LYS A 113 17.31 4.42 -5.56
C LYS A 113 16.53 3.26 -4.93
N GLY A 114 15.21 3.36 -4.97
CA GLY A 114 14.28 2.34 -4.48
C GLY A 114 12.86 2.83 -4.66
N ASP A 115 11.97 1.89 -4.90
CA ASP A 115 10.52 2.10 -4.91
C ASP A 115 10.05 1.86 -3.47
N TRP A 116 10.00 2.93 -2.68
CA TRP A 116 9.53 2.86 -1.28
C TRP A 116 8.01 2.72 -1.26
N GLU A 117 7.51 1.71 -0.57
CA GLU A 117 6.09 1.33 -0.59
C GLU A 117 5.42 1.55 0.77
N VAL A 118 6.12 1.22 1.86
CA VAL A 118 5.56 1.33 3.23
C VAL A 118 6.58 1.93 4.19
N VAL A 119 6.09 2.67 5.18
CA VAL A 119 6.94 3.39 6.14
C VAL A 119 6.23 3.59 7.47
N ASP A 120 6.98 3.43 8.55
CA ASP A 120 6.59 3.78 9.92
C ASP A 120 7.61 4.78 10.51
N ASP A 121 7.49 5.07 11.81
CA ASP A 121 8.39 6.01 12.48
C ASP A 121 9.84 5.48 12.61
N ALA A 122 10.10 4.19 12.35
CA ALA A 122 11.41 3.55 12.52
C ALA A 122 12.10 3.22 11.19
N ALA A 123 11.36 2.81 10.16
CA ALA A 123 11.91 2.32 8.91
C ALA A 123 11.00 2.57 7.71
N ALA A 124 11.62 2.69 6.54
CA ALA A 124 10.93 2.57 5.26
C ALA A 124 11.34 1.28 4.56
N TRP A 125 10.40 0.69 3.84
CA TRP A 125 10.57 -0.55 3.11
C TRP A 125 10.09 -0.40 1.69
N GLY A 126 10.74 -1.11 0.79
CA GLY A 126 10.45 -1.01 -0.63
C GLY A 126 11.25 -2.02 -1.42
N THR A 127 11.23 -1.85 -2.73
CA THR A 127 11.98 -2.70 -3.66
C THR A 127 13.02 -1.91 -4.42
N SER A 128 13.99 -2.61 -5.01
CA SER A 128 14.83 -2.04 -6.05
C SER A 128 15.24 -3.11 -7.03
N THR A 129 15.52 -2.70 -8.26
CA THR A 129 16.08 -3.58 -9.26
C THR A 129 17.60 -3.41 -9.33
N THR A 130 18.32 -4.50 -9.12
CA THR A 130 19.77 -4.57 -9.28
C THR A 130 20.18 -4.47 -10.77
N PRO A 131 21.47 -4.20 -11.09
CA PRO A 131 21.93 -4.12 -12.48
C PRO A 131 21.73 -5.41 -13.30
N ASP A 132 21.66 -6.56 -12.64
CA ASP A 132 21.34 -7.87 -13.21
C ASP A 132 19.84 -8.14 -13.31
N ASN A 133 19.00 -7.11 -13.19
CA ASN A 133 17.54 -7.14 -13.28
C ASN A 133 16.85 -8.02 -12.22
N ILE A 134 17.38 -8.01 -11.00
CA ILE A 134 16.83 -8.77 -9.88
C ILE A 134 16.17 -7.80 -8.92
N VAL A 135 14.89 -8.02 -8.63
CA VAL A 135 14.17 -7.19 -7.66
C VAL A 135 14.48 -7.68 -6.25
N THR A 136 15.07 -6.83 -5.43
CA THR A 136 15.35 -7.07 -4.01
C THR A 136 14.45 -6.23 -3.13
N VAL A 137 14.19 -6.70 -1.92
CA VAL A 137 13.52 -5.91 -0.87
C VAL A 137 14.57 -5.17 -0.07
N LYS A 138 14.36 -3.87 0.11
CA LYS A 138 15.22 -2.96 0.86
C LYS A 138 14.53 -2.45 2.12
N ARG A 139 15.36 -2.18 3.13
CA ARG A 139 15.00 -1.46 4.34
C ARG A 139 15.90 -0.25 4.51
N LEU A 140 15.29 0.92 4.67
CA LEU A 140 15.94 2.14 5.16
C LEU A 140 15.68 2.27 6.65
N ASP A 141 16.74 2.33 7.45
CA ASP A 141 16.65 2.69 8.85
C ASP A 141 16.60 4.21 9.00
N LEU A 142 15.50 4.76 9.51
CA LEU A 142 15.28 6.21 9.53
C LEU A 142 16.14 6.93 10.57
N SER A 143 16.67 6.22 11.57
CA SER A 143 17.51 6.81 12.61
C SER A 143 18.96 7.00 12.13
N THR A 144 19.43 6.09 11.27
CA THR A 144 20.82 6.09 10.78
C THR A 144 20.95 6.52 9.32
N GLY A 145 19.86 6.51 8.55
CA GLY A 145 19.88 6.75 7.11
C GLY A 145 20.42 5.56 6.29
N VAL A 146 20.72 4.42 6.93
CA VAL A 146 21.33 3.27 6.27
C VAL A 146 20.29 2.47 5.48
N VAL A 147 20.60 2.20 4.21
CA VAL A 147 19.80 1.34 3.33
C VAL A 147 20.45 -0.04 3.22
N THR A 148 19.66 -1.09 3.42
CA THR A 148 20.11 -2.49 3.37
C THR A 148 19.24 -3.30 2.42
N ASP A 149 19.86 -4.20 1.66
CA ASP A 149 19.16 -5.31 1.00
C ASP A 149 18.90 -6.39 2.05
N VAL A 150 17.63 -6.61 2.36
CA VAL A 150 17.21 -7.50 3.47
C VAL A 150 16.64 -8.81 2.96
N TYR A 151 16.15 -8.84 1.73
CA TYR A 151 15.62 -10.05 1.13
C TYR A 151 15.76 -10.05 -0.39
N ARG A 152 16.11 -11.22 -0.93
CA ARG A 152 16.17 -11.52 -2.35
C ARG A 152 15.32 -12.78 -2.59
N PRO A 153 14.22 -12.69 -3.34
CA PRO A 153 13.44 -13.86 -3.73
C PRO A 153 14.31 -14.91 -4.45
N ALA A 154 13.98 -16.19 -4.22
CA ALA A 154 14.74 -17.31 -4.78
C ALA A 154 14.45 -17.49 -6.28
N ASP A 155 13.24 -17.19 -6.71
CA ASP A 155 12.83 -17.08 -8.09
C ASP A 155 13.20 -15.70 -8.64
N LEU A 156 13.67 -15.64 -9.88
CA LEU A 156 13.87 -14.39 -10.63
C LEU A 156 12.52 -13.80 -11.05
N SER A 157 11.62 -13.69 -10.09
CA SER A 157 10.26 -13.23 -10.24
C SER A 157 10.25 -11.82 -10.83
N PRO A 158 9.57 -11.61 -11.98
CA PRO A 158 9.46 -10.30 -12.59
C PRO A 158 8.67 -9.31 -11.72
N GLY A 159 7.87 -9.79 -10.77
CA GLY A 159 7.16 -8.94 -9.80
C GLY A 159 7.53 -9.30 -8.37
N VAL A 160 7.99 -8.31 -7.62
CA VAL A 160 8.18 -8.37 -6.16
C VAL A 160 7.60 -7.08 -5.60
N LEU A 161 6.72 -7.19 -4.62
CA LEU A 161 6.01 -6.07 -4.02
C LEU A 161 6.09 -6.16 -2.50
N VAL A 162 6.35 -5.03 -1.85
CA VAL A 162 6.17 -4.87 -0.41
C VAL A 162 4.75 -4.35 -0.20
N VAL A 163 3.92 -5.11 0.52
CA VAL A 163 2.46 -4.90 0.50
C VAL A 163 1.87 -4.42 1.82
N GLY A 164 2.68 -4.20 2.84
CA GLY A 164 2.18 -3.79 4.15
C GLY A 164 3.05 -4.28 5.29
N PHE A 165 2.82 -3.71 6.47
CA PHE A 165 3.43 -4.20 7.70
C PHE A 165 2.78 -5.50 8.18
N ALA A 166 3.61 -6.41 8.68
CA ALA A 166 3.25 -7.68 9.29
C ALA A 166 4.01 -7.81 10.62
N GLY A 167 3.46 -7.20 11.68
CA GLY A 167 4.15 -7.04 12.95
C GLY A 167 5.38 -6.13 12.80
N ALA A 168 6.55 -6.62 13.20
CA ALA A 168 7.82 -5.89 13.05
C ALA A 168 8.46 -6.02 11.65
N GLY A 169 7.91 -6.88 10.79
CA GLY A 169 8.37 -7.08 9.42
C GLY A 169 7.39 -6.51 8.40
N VAL A 170 7.61 -6.86 7.14
CA VAL A 170 6.72 -6.52 6.03
C VAL A 170 6.27 -7.78 5.30
N LEU A 171 5.02 -7.77 4.83
CA LEU A 171 4.51 -8.78 3.93
C LEU A 171 5.07 -8.50 2.53
N VAL A 172 5.64 -9.52 1.90
CA VAL A 172 6.24 -9.44 0.56
C VAL A 172 5.55 -10.46 -0.33
N ILE A 173 5.15 -10.01 -1.51
CA ILE A 173 4.54 -10.84 -2.53
C ILE A 173 5.49 -10.94 -3.72
N SER A 174 5.74 -12.16 -4.18
CA SER A 174 6.44 -12.43 -5.44
C SER A 174 5.48 -13.04 -6.44
N SER A 175 5.58 -12.63 -7.71
CA SER A 175 4.77 -13.14 -8.81
C SER A 175 5.63 -13.59 -9.98
N HIS A 176 5.07 -14.44 -10.84
CA HIS A 176 5.72 -14.96 -12.03
C HIS A 176 4.82 -14.80 -13.26
N ASN A 177 5.42 -14.79 -14.45
CA ASN A 177 4.66 -14.76 -15.69
C ASN A 177 4.05 -16.16 -15.94
N GLY A 178 2.76 -16.31 -15.65
CA GLY A 178 1.96 -17.49 -15.91
C GLY A 178 1.12 -17.38 -17.19
N GLY A 179 0.34 -18.42 -17.48
CA GLY A 179 -0.49 -18.49 -18.69
C GLY A 179 -1.63 -17.47 -18.74
N GLY A 180 -2.01 -16.91 -17.58
CA GLY A 180 -3.04 -15.87 -17.45
C GLY A 180 -2.53 -14.47 -17.13
N GLY A 181 -1.20 -14.25 -17.05
CA GLY A 181 -0.59 -12.97 -16.63
C GLY A 181 0.36 -13.14 -15.43
N ASN A 182 0.50 -12.10 -14.59
CA ASN A 182 1.30 -12.18 -13.36
C ASN A 182 0.55 -13.02 -12.31
N GLU A 183 1.00 -14.24 -12.06
CA GLU A 183 0.41 -15.16 -11.07
C GLU A 183 1.23 -15.14 -9.78
N LEU A 184 0.57 -15.26 -8.64
CA LEU A 184 1.20 -15.34 -7.32
C LEU A 184 2.19 -16.52 -7.25
N SER A 185 3.44 -16.25 -6.89
CA SER A 185 4.48 -17.27 -6.68
C SER A 185 4.63 -17.59 -5.20
N SER A 186 4.88 -16.56 -4.38
CA SER A 186 5.05 -16.71 -2.94
C SER A 186 4.58 -15.50 -2.17
N VAL A 187 4.25 -15.74 -0.89
CA VAL A 187 3.97 -14.72 0.11
C VAL A 187 4.83 -15.04 1.32
N VAL A 188 5.58 -14.05 1.80
CA VAL A 188 6.47 -14.19 2.95
C VAL A 188 6.39 -12.96 3.84
N VAL A 189 6.70 -13.12 5.13
CA VAL A 189 7.05 -11.99 5.99
C VAL A 189 8.57 -11.87 6.02
N VAL A 190 9.08 -10.67 5.69
CA VAL A 190 10.50 -10.33 5.80
C VAL A 190 10.70 -9.45 7.03
N HIS A 191 11.58 -9.89 7.93
CA HIS A 191 11.91 -9.20 9.16
C HIS A 191 13.12 -8.27 9.02
N PRO A 192 13.30 -7.28 9.93
CA PRO A 192 14.41 -6.34 9.87
C PRO A 192 15.81 -6.96 9.85
N ASP A 193 15.96 -8.15 10.43
CA ASP A 193 17.21 -8.91 10.47
C ASP A 193 17.46 -9.76 9.20
N GLY A 194 16.56 -9.70 8.22
CA GLY A 194 16.60 -10.48 6.99
C GLY A 194 16.07 -11.91 7.15
N SER A 195 15.59 -12.30 8.34
CA SER A 195 14.87 -13.57 8.49
C SER A 195 13.54 -13.53 7.73
N VAL A 196 13.15 -14.68 7.18
CA VAL A 196 11.99 -14.82 6.30
C VAL A 196 11.08 -15.91 6.86
N ALA A 197 9.80 -15.59 7.05
CA ALA A 197 8.78 -16.55 7.43
C ALA A 197 7.83 -16.80 6.24
N PRO A 198 7.64 -18.05 5.80
CA PRO A 198 6.64 -18.35 4.79
C PRO A 198 5.23 -18.05 5.31
N VAL A 199 4.36 -17.57 4.42
CA VAL A 199 2.95 -17.31 4.74
C VAL A 199 2.10 -18.36 4.05
N ASP A 200 1.22 -19.01 4.80
CA ASP A 200 0.25 -19.93 4.24
C ASP A 200 -0.73 -19.17 3.33
N VAL A 201 -0.86 -19.63 2.09
CA VAL A 201 -1.72 -19.02 1.06
C VAL A 201 -2.86 -19.97 0.73
N PRO A 202 -4.13 -19.55 0.86
CA PRO A 202 -5.28 -20.36 0.45
C PRO A 202 -5.18 -20.74 -1.02
N ALA A 203 -5.55 -21.98 -1.37
CA ALA A 203 -5.52 -22.49 -2.74
C ALA A 203 -6.25 -21.58 -3.75
N ALA A 204 -7.30 -20.88 -3.30
CA ALA A 204 -8.04 -19.94 -4.12
C ALA A 204 -7.23 -18.71 -4.60
N LEU A 205 -6.08 -18.41 -3.97
CA LEU A 205 -5.21 -17.28 -4.30
C LEU A 205 -4.00 -17.67 -5.16
N GLN A 206 -3.75 -18.96 -5.37
CA GLN A 206 -2.54 -19.42 -6.08
C GLN A 206 -2.48 -18.97 -7.55
N HIS A 207 -3.64 -18.69 -8.16
CA HIS A 207 -3.74 -18.17 -9.53
C HIS A 207 -4.18 -16.70 -9.57
N ALA A 208 -4.17 -16.03 -8.43
CA ALA A 208 -4.56 -14.63 -8.37
C ALA A 208 -3.40 -13.74 -8.82
N ALA A 209 -3.74 -12.65 -9.51
CA ALA A 209 -2.79 -11.59 -9.77
C ALA A 209 -2.78 -10.62 -8.58
N PRO A 210 -1.61 -10.31 -7.99
CA PRO A 210 -1.52 -9.26 -6.99
C PRO A 210 -1.94 -7.91 -7.60
N PRO A 211 -2.42 -6.96 -6.79
CA PRO A 211 -2.86 -5.68 -7.29
C PRO A 211 -1.63 -4.90 -7.78
N THR A 212 -1.83 -4.09 -8.81
CA THR A 212 -0.85 -3.06 -9.15
C THR A 212 -0.99 -1.95 -8.10
N SER A 213 0.02 -1.77 -7.24
CA SER A 213 0.45 -0.51 -6.58
C SER A 213 -0.49 0.38 -5.73
N TRP A 214 -1.81 0.17 -5.61
CA TRP A 214 -2.68 1.29 -5.20
C TRP A 214 -3.34 1.25 -3.81
N LEU A 215 -3.31 0.16 -3.03
CA LEU A 215 -4.22 0.08 -1.87
C LEU A 215 -3.68 -0.79 -0.72
N GLN A 216 -2.67 -0.34 0.00
CA GLN A 216 -2.01 -1.19 1.00
C GLN A 216 -1.54 -0.41 2.23
N ASP A 217 -2.45 -0.28 3.20
CA ASP A 217 -2.12 0.14 4.57
C ASP A 217 -2.55 -0.91 5.59
N GLY A 218 -1.79 -2.01 5.65
CA GLY A 218 -1.98 -3.09 6.61
C GLY A 218 -1.89 -4.48 5.98
N PRO A 219 -2.19 -5.54 6.74
CA PRO A 219 -2.05 -6.92 6.28
C PRO A 219 -3.06 -7.33 5.18
N ALA A 220 -3.89 -6.42 4.69
CA ALA A 220 -4.90 -6.70 3.68
C ALA A 220 -4.31 -6.68 2.27
N VAL A 221 -4.58 -7.74 1.51
CA VAL A 221 -4.15 -7.92 0.13
C VAL A 221 -5.39 -8.03 -0.75
N LEU A 222 -5.58 -7.03 -1.62
CA LEU A 222 -6.48 -7.18 -2.76
C LEU A 222 -5.86 -8.10 -3.78
N PHE A 223 -6.66 -8.85 -4.50
CA PHE A 223 -6.18 -9.69 -5.57
C PHE A 223 -7.20 -9.74 -6.70
N ASN A 224 -6.73 -9.91 -7.93
CA ASN A 224 -7.60 -10.14 -9.07
C ASN A 224 -7.61 -11.63 -9.39
N THR A 225 -8.80 -12.24 -9.44
CA THR A 225 -8.98 -13.61 -9.90
C THR A 225 -9.79 -13.63 -11.19
N SER A 226 -9.29 -14.35 -12.19
CA SER A 226 -10.11 -14.87 -13.28
C SER A 226 -10.95 -16.02 -12.72
N TYR A 227 -12.24 -15.77 -12.46
CA TYR A 227 -13.15 -16.81 -11.93
C TYR A 227 -13.99 -17.37 -13.09
N PRO A 228 -14.05 -18.70 -13.34
CA PRO A 228 -13.67 -19.78 -12.43
C PRO A 228 -12.29 -20.38 -12.69
N LEU A 229 -11.80 -21.06 -11.65
CA LEU A 229 -10.65 -21.98 -11.66
C LEU A 229 -10.86 -23.22 -12.57
N ASP A 230 -12.00 -23.31 -13.25
CA ASP A 230 -12.34 -24.40 -14.17
C ASP A 230 -12.33 -23.88 -15.61
N TRP A 231 -11.61 -24.60 -16.47
CA TRP A 231 -11.63 -24.35 -17.91
C TRP A 231 -13.03 -24.65 -18.50
N PRO A 232 -13.53 -23.82 -19.44
CA PRO A 232 -12.89 -22.65 -20.04
C PRO A 232 -12.99 -21.38 -19.20
N GLN A 233 -11.93 -20.58 -19.26
CA GLN A 233 -11.87 -19.23 -18.69
C GLN A 233 -13.07 -18.40 -19.19
N PRO A 234 -13.75 -17.62 -18.34
CA PRO A 234 -14.85 -16.80 -18.81
C PRO A 234 -14.35 -15.62 -19.62
N PRO A 235 -15.23 -14.98 -20.40
CA PRO A 235 -14.91 -13.70 -21.03
C PRO A 235 -14.40 -12.68 -19.99
N ALA A 236 -13.41 -11.88 -20.39
CA ALA A 236 -12.67 -10.92 -19.55
C ALA A 236 -13.54 -9.90 -18.78
N GLY A 237 -14.86 -9.85 -19.00
CA GLY A 237 -15.79 -9.07 -18.19
C GLY A 237 -16.18 -9.68 -16.83
N LEU A 238 -15.69 -10.89 -16.50
CA LEU A 238 -15.97 -11.61 -15.25
C LEU A 238 -14.76 -11.71 -14.30
N HIS A 239 -13.70 -10.92 -14.53
CA HIS A 239 -12.63 -10.78 -13.55
C HIS A 239 -13.19 -10.22 -12.25
N GLY A 240 -13.14 -11.04 -11.19
CA GLY A 240 -13.60 -10.68 -9.87
C GLY A 240 -12.39 -10.29 -9.03
N TRP A 241 -12.41 -9.07 -8.50
CA TRP A 241 -11.52 -8.73 -7.40
C TRP A 241 -11.88 -9.57 -6.17
N GLY A 242 -10.91 -9.79 -5.29
CA GLY A 242 -11.12 -10.44 -4.01
C GLY A 242 -10.23 -9.82 -2.95
N LEU A 243 -10.53 -10.15 -1.69
CA LEU A 243 -9.84 -9.59 -0.54
C LEU A 243 -9.36 -10.70 0.38
N ALA A 244 -8.08 -10.68 0.71
CA ALA A 244 -7.49 -11.49 1.77
C ALA A 244 -6.87 -10.58 2.84
N ALA A 245 -6.76 -11.07 4.07
CA ALA A 245 -6.01 -10.40 5.12
C ALA A 245 -5.01 -11.37 5.75
N PHE A 246 -3.81 -10.89 6.01
CA PHE A 246 -2.80 -11.64 6.73
C PHE A 246 -3.10 -11.66 8.23
N ASP A 247 -3.15 -12.87 8.77
CA ASP A 247 -3.19 -13.17 10.19
C ASP A 247 -1.88 -13.86 10.60
N PRO A 248 -1.16 -13.36 11.61
CA PRO A 248 0.12 -13.96 12.03
C PRO A 248 0.04 -15.42 12.46
N GLY A 249 -1.12 -15.90 12.92
CA GLY A 249 -1.31 -17.29 13.37
C GLY A 249 -1.81 -18.23 12.28
N HIS A 250 -2.40 -17.71 11.20
CA HIS A 250 -3.10 -18.51 10.20
C HIS A 250 -2.76 -18.15 8.73
N GLY A 251 -1.78 -17.26 8.50
CA GLY A 251 -1.39 -16.82 7.17
C GLY A 251 -2.45 -15.95 6.49
N LEU A 252 -2.58 -16.03 5.17
CA LEU A 252 -3.61 -15.27 4.45
C LEU A 252 -4.98 -15.90 4.65
N GLN A 253 -5.92 -15.10 5.14
CA GLN A 253 -7.33 -15.46 5.32
C GLN A 253 -8.17 -14.79 4.24
N LEU A 254 -8.91 -15.59 3.48
CA LEU A 254 -9.78 -15.09 2.43
C LEU A 254 -11.05 -14.48 3.02
N LEU A 255 -11.21 -13.16 2.85
CA LEU A 255 -12.34 -12.41 3.39
C LEU A 255 -13.50 -12.32 2.38
N MET A 256 -13.19 -12.13 1.10
CA MET A 256 -14.22 -11.96 0.06
C MET A 256 -13.76 -12.54 -1.29
N LYS A 257 -14.67 -13.28 -1.94
CA LYS A 257 -14.58 -13.72 -3.34
C LYS A 257 -15.59 -12.88 -4.13
N ASN A 258 -15.16 -12.16 -5.16
CA ASN A 258 -15.97 -11.22 -5.96
C ASN A 258 -16.31 -9.90 -5.22
N THR A 259 -15.28 -9.18 -4.79
CA THR A 259 -15.45 -7.80 -4.34
C THR A 259 -16.01 -6.95 -5.50
N PRO A 260 -17.00 -6.07 -5.24
CA PRO A 260 -17.49 -5.14 -6.25
C PRO A 260 -16.34 -4.34 -6.89
N ALA A 261 -16.51 -3.92 -8.15
CA ALA A 261 -15.52 -3.08 -8.83
C ALA A 261 -15.27 -1.75 -8.08
N ASP A 262 -16.25 -1.32 -7.28
CA ASP A 262 -16.21 -0.08 -6.49
C ASP A 262 -15.83 -0.33 -5.02
N MET A 263 -15.19 -1.47 -4.70
CA MET A 263 -14.77 -1.72 -3.33
C MET A 263 -13.58 -0.83 -2.98
N VAL A 264 -13.82 0.08 -2.05
CA VAL A 264 -12.82 0.97 -1.47
C VAL A 264 -12.31 0.34 -0.17
N LEU A 265 -10.99 0.14 -0.05
CA LEU A 265 -10.40 -0.43 1.15
C LEU A 265 -10.51 0.54 2.33
N LEU A 266 -10.79 -0.05 3.49
CA LEU A 266 -10.92 0.65 4.77
C LEU A 266 -9.52 1.08 5.26
N GLY A 267 -9.44 2.27 5.86
CA GLY A 267 -8.24 2.76 6.55
C GLY A 267 -7.77 1.85 7.68
N ARG A 268 -6.65 2.22 8.32
CA ARG A 268 -6.12 1.50 9.50
C ARG A 268 -7.23 1.30 10.53
N CYS A 269 -7.42 0.05 10.95
CA CYS A 269 -8.23 -0.22 12.12
C CYS A 269 -7.54 0.45 13.33
N ILE A 270 -8.21 1.43 13.95
CA ILE A 270 -7.73 2.04 15.17
C ILE A 270 -7.78 0.94 16.25
N SER A 271 -6.62 0.47 16.71
CA SER A 271 -6.59 -0.33 17.93
C SER A 271 -7.09 0.56 19.09
N PRO A 272 -8.06 0.10 19.89
CA PRO A 272 -8.60 0.86 21.02
C PRO A 272 -7.54 1.19 22.09
#